data_AF-A0A832ZSX8-F1
#
_entry.id   AF-A0A832ZSX8-F1
#
_cell.length_a   1.000
_cell.length_b   1.000
_cell.length_c   1.000
_cell.angle_alpha   90.00
_cell.angle_beta   90.00
_cell.angle_gamma   90.00
#
_symmetry.space_group_name_H-M   'P 1'
#
loop_
_entity.id
_entity.type
_entity.pdbx_description
1 polymer ?
#
loop_
_entity_poly.entity_id
_entity_poly.type
_entity_poly.pdbx_seq_one_letter_code
_entity_poly.pdbx_strand_id
1 'polypeptide(L)'
;MALQRPRRLDFLRHIVNRILAESGAPRQLVDDVRRMVGRAEDKYKFNAFGGNVERLADYLHGRDFDDLVALVRADRSGQGTELLKRILEEAKKAYSDVPEVVEAIEARLRELEAHETPKTKSKAAALYSVLRDLEKLKAKVEFDEEKNTVQVTALDGKFTATVSYDEKSNAFILTYRAEGTAELSSPSEVQEYLKKMLSTLQGK
;
A
#
# COMPACT_ATOMS: atom_id res chain seq x y z
N MET A 1 42.95 26.08 14.20
CA MET A 1 41.61 26.53 13.79
C MET A 1 40.71 25.32 13.71
N ALA A 2 39.79 25.14 14.67
CA ALA A 2 38.83 24.04 14.62
C ALA A 2 37.81 24.35 13.51
N LEU A 3 37.83 23.54 12.44
CA LEU A 3 36.82 23.58 11.39
C LEU A 3 35.45 23.43 12.05
N GLN A 4 34.62 24.47 11.97
CA GLN A 4 33.21 24.38 12.35
C GLN A 4 32.59 23.30 11.45
N ARG A 5 32.35 22.12 12.02
CA ARG A 5 31.58 21.08 11.35
C ARG A 5 30.22 21.71 10.97
N PRO A 6 29.74 21.55 9.72
CA PRO A 6 28.45 22.09 9.32
C PRO A 6 27.40 21.62 10.34
N ARG A 7 26.49 22.52 10.76
CA ARG A 7 25.40 22.17 11.69
C ARG A 7 24.56 21.07 11.05
N ARG A 8 24.85 19.82 11.42
CA ARG A 8 24.10 18.66 10.93
C ARG A 8 22.68 18.73 11.49
N LEU A 9 21.71 18.38 10.65
CA LEU A 9 20.32 18.30 11.07
C LEU A 9 20.16 17.15 12.06
N ASP A 10 19.31 17.35 13.05
CA ASP A 10 19.00 16.36 14.07
C ASP A 10 17.89 15.45 13.55
N PHE A 11 18.13 14.13 13.63
CA PHE A 11 17.27 13.14 13.00
C PHE A 11 15.84 13.21 13.55
N LEU A 12 15.65 13.21 14.88
CA LEU A 12 14.32 13.28 15.44
C LEU A 12 13.71 14.68 15.32
N ARG A 13 14.46 15.71 15.70
CA ARG A 13 13.90 17.06 15.84
C ARG A 13 13.63 17.73 14.51
N HIS A 14 14.51 17.57 13.53
CA HIS A 14 14.44 18.31 12.26
C HIS A 14 13.89 17.47 11.11
N ILE A 15 14.02 16.14 11.16
CA ILE A 15 13.58 15.25 10.07
C ILE A 15 12.27 14.56 10.46
N VAL A 16 12.32 13.69 11.47
CA VAL A 16 11.19 12.84 11.87
C VAL A 16 10.00 13.69 12.32
N ASN A 17 10.19 14.65 13.23
CA ASN A 17 9.09 15.47 13.74
C ASN A 17 8.43 16.33 12.66
N ARG A 18 9.20 16.83 11.69
CA ARG A 18 8.67 17.61 10.58
C ARG A 18 7.77 16.75 9.69
N ILE A 19 8.25 15.58 9.29
CA ILE A 19 7.52 14.65 8.43
C ILE A 19 6.28 14.10 9.14
N LEU A 20 6.40 13.77 10.43
CA LEU A 20 5.27 13.34 11.25
C LEU A 20 4.18 14.41 11.31
N ALA A 21 4.54 15.69 11.45
CA ALA A 21 3.58 16.80 11.50
C ALA A 21 2.87 17.03 10.15
N GLU A 22 3.56 16.79 9.04
CA GLU A 22 3.03 16.97 7.67
C GLU A 22 2.27 15.74 7.14
N SER A 23 2.42 14.58 7.78
CA SER A 23 1.95 13.29 7.25
C SER A 23 0.44 13.09 7.19
N GLY A 24 -0.34 13.83 8.00
CA GLY A 24 -1.79 13.59 8.16
C GLY A 24 -2.13 12.20 8.73
N ALA A 25 -1.14 11.44 9.21
CA ALA A 25 -1.31 10.08 9.71
C ALA A 25 -2.06 10.05 11.05
N PRO A 26 -2.65 8.90 11.45
CA PRO A 26 -3.33 8.77 12.72
C PRO A 26 -2.43 9.17 13.89
N ARG A 27 -2.97 9.98 14.80
CA ARG A 27 -2.21 10.55 15.93
C ARG A 27 -1.50 9.49 16.78
N GLN A 28 -2.12 8.33 16.96
CA GLN A 28 -1.53 7.21 17.69
C GLN A 28 -0.28 6.67 17.00
N LEU A 29 -0.32 6.47 15.68
CA LEU A 29 0.82 6.01 14.89
C LEU A 29 1.97 7.03 14.95
N VAL A 30 1.64 8.32 14.83
CA VAL A 30 2.61 9.41 14.94
C VAL A 30 3.30 9.42 16.30
N ASP A 31 2.54 9.29 17.39
CA ASP A 31 3.07 9.29 18.75
C ASP A 31 3.91 8.04 19.05
N ASP A 32 3.52 6.88 18.52
CA ASP A 32 4.26 5.63 18.70
C ASP A 32 5.59 5.64 17.93
N VAL A 33 5.59 6.09 16.65
CA VAL A 33 6.82 6.28 15.86
C VAL A 33 7.75 7.26 16.55
N ARG A 34 7.25 8.42 17.00
CA ARG A 34 8.04 9.43 17.73
C ARG A 34 8.66 8.85 18.99
N ARG A 35 7.90 8.07 19.77
CA ARG A 35 8.37 7.46 21.02
C ARG A 35 9.47 6.42 20.76
N MET A 36 9.32 5.58 19.74
CA MET A 36 10.32 4.57 19.40
C MET A 36 11.62 5.20 18.92
N VAL A 37 11.54 6.18 18.01
CA VAL A 37 12.74 6.88 17.51
C VAL A 37 13.42 7.66 18.64
N GLY A 38 12.67 8.31 19.53
CA GLY A 38 13.26 9.01 20.69
C GLY A 38 14.01 8.08 21.63
N ARG A 39 13.45 6.90 21.94
CA ARG A 39 14.17 5.89 22.74
C ARG A 39 15.44 5.39 22.06
N ALA A 40 15.39 5.20 20.74
CA ALA A 40 16.56 4.81 19.97
C ALA A 40 17.64 5.90 19.98
N GLU A 41 17.25 7.17 19.79
CA GLU A 41 18.19 8.30 19.84
C GLU A 41 18.91 8.38 21.19
N ASP A 42 18.19 8.22 22.30
CA ASP A 42 18.77 8.21 23.64
C ASP A 42 19.73 7.02 23.85
N LYS A 43 19.38 5.84 23.32
CA LYS A 43 20.15 4.60 23.45
C LYS A 43 21.43 4.60 22.61
N TYR A 44 21.32 4.93 21.33
CA TYR A 44 22.43 4.92 20.36
C TYR A 44 23.22 6.24 20.37
N LYS A 45 22.64 7.32 20.92
CA LYS A 45 23.23 8.67 21.00
C LYS A 45 23.61 9.20 19.62
N PHE A 46 22.72 9.05 18.63
CA PHE A 46 22.94 9.56 17.26
C PHE A 46 22.47 11.01 17.05
N ASN A 47 22.07 11.70 18.11
CA ASN A 47 21.64 13.09 18.03
C ASN A 47 22.74 14.03 17.51
N ALA A 48 22.34 15.12 16.86
CA ALA A 48 23.29 16.09 16.31
C ALA A 48 23.88 17.02 17.39
N PHE A 49 23.24 17.09 18.57
CA PHE A 49 23.59 17.98 19.67
C PHE A 49 24.23 17.22 20.84
N GLY A 50 25.45 16.73 20.63
CA GLY A 50 26.25 16.05 21.67
C GLY A 50 26.40 14.53 21.49
N GLY A 51 25.84 13.97 20.43
CA GLY A 51 25.99 12.58 20.00
C GLY A 51 26.90 12.42 18.78
N ASN A 52 26.83 11.23 18.16
CA ASN A 52 27.49 10.96 16.88
C ASN A 52 26.47 10.46 15.84
N VAL A 53 26.24 11.28 14.82
CA VAL A 53 25.32 11.00 13.69
C VAL A 53 25.67 9.69 12.97
N GLU A 54 26.93 9.27 12.93
CA GLU A 54 27.35 8.01 12.31
C GLU A 54 26.67 6.80 12.98
N ARG A 55 26.35 6.90 14.28
CA ARG A 55 25.61 5.85 15.03
C ARG A 55 24.15 5.72 14.61
N LEU A 56 23.66 6.59 13.72
CA LEU A 56 22.39 6.36 13.06
C LEU A 56 22.46 5.08 12.22
N ALA A 57 23.60 4.76 11.61
CA ALA A 57 23.80 3.50 10.90
C ALA A 57 23.67 2.29 11.85
N ASP A 58 24.22 2.38 13.07
CA ASP A 58 24.08 1.33 14.08
C ASP A 58 22.61 1.10 14.46
N TYR A 59 21.83 2.18 14.62
CA TYR A 59 20.40 2.07 14.86
C TYR A 59 19.68 1.43 13.67
N LEU A 60 19.96 1.89 12.45
CA LEU A 60 19.36 1.37 11.23
C LEU A 60 19.66 -0.11 11.04
N HIS A 61 20.86 -0.60 11.38
CA HIS A 61 21.19 -2.03 11.36
C HIS A 61 20.70 -2.80 12.60
N GLY A 62 20.25 -2.08 13.63
CA GLY A 62 19.84 -2.66 14.90
C GLY A 62 18.41 -3.17 14.91
N ARG A 63 18.14 -4.06 15.86
CA ARG A 63 16.81 -4.65 16.11
C ARG A 63 15.75 -3.61 16.48
N ASP A 64 16.15 -2.50 17.12
CA ASP A 64 15.20 -1.45 17.49
C ASP A 64 14.56 -0.79 16.24
N PHE A 65 15.28 -0.75 15.12
CA PHE A 65 14.72 -0.30 13.84
C PHE A 65 13.82 -1.38 13.23
N ASP A 66 14.17 -2.66 13.33
CA ASP A 66 13.30 -3.76 12.88
C ASP A 66 11.94 -3.75 13.62
N ASP A 67 11.97 -3.44 14.92
CA ASP A 67 10.75 -3.29 15.73
C ASP A 67 9.91 -2.09 15.25
N LEU A 68 10.55 -0.98 14.85
CA LEU A 68 9.86 0.17 14.24
C LEU A 68 9.22 -0.23 12.90
N VAL A 69 9.95 -0.96 12.06
CA VAL A 69 9.45 -1.51 10.79
C VAL A 69 8.23 -2.42 11.03
N ALA A 70 8.29 -3.29 12.04
CA ALA A 70 7.18 -4.16 12.41
C ALA A 70 5.95 -3.37 12.87
N LEU A 71 6.13 -2.31 13.67
CA LEU A 71 5.05 -1.42 14.10
C LEU A 71 4.37 -0.76 12.89
N VAL A 72 5.14 -0.14 12.00
CA VAL A 72 4.56 0.59 10.85
C VAL A 72 3.94 -0.35 9.81
N ARG A 73 4.36 -1.61 9.76
CA ARG A 73 3.74 -2.66 8.94
C ARG A 73 2.48 -3.23 9.56
N ALA A 74 2.33 -3.18 10.88
CA ALA A 74 1.11 -3.61 11.56
C ALA A 74 -0.07 -2.68 11.26
N ASP A 75 0.21 -1.45 10.82
CA ASP A 75 -0.81 -0.52 10.34
C ASP A 75 -1.42 -0.99 9.01
N ARG A 76 -2.72 -1.29 9.04
CA ARG A 76 -3.46 -1.79 7.88
C ARG A 76 -3.65 -0.76 6.78
N SER A 77 -3.44 0.52 7.08
CA SER A 77 -3.63 1.61 6.13
C SER A 77 -2.45 1.80 5.17
N GLY A 78 -1.29 1.19 5.46
CA GLY A 78 -0.05 1.36 4.69
C GLY A 78 0.62 2.73 4.88
N GLN A 79 -0.06 3.68 5.53
CA GLN A 79 0.44 5.04 5.76
C GLN A 79 1.70 5.04 6.62
N GLY A 80 1.82 4.11 7.58
CA GLY A 80 3.04 4.00 8.40
C GLY A 80 4.29 3.66 7.59
N THR A 81 4.15 2.80 6.58
CA THR A 81 5.30 2.39 5.74
C THR A 81 5.72 3.54 4.82
N GLU A 82 4.76 4.23 4.20
CA GLU A 82 5.01 5.44 3.40
C GLU A 82 5.66 6.56 4.21
N LEU A 83 5.19 6.75 5.45
CA LEU A 83 5.76 7.72 6.37
C LEU A 83 7.22 7.39 6.71
N LEU A 84 7.52 6.11 6.98
CA LEU A 84 8.88 5.67 7.28
C LEU A 84 9.81 5.84 6.07
N LYS A 85 9.33 5.52 4.85
CA LYS A 85 10.08 5.76 3.61
C LYS A 85 10.42 7.25 3.45
N ARG A 86 9.46 8.15 3.62
CA ARG A 86 9.69 9.61 3.57
C ARG A 86 10.74 10.08 4.59
N ILE A 87 10.70 9.54 5.81
CA ILE A 87 11.71 9.84 6.84
C ILE A 87 13.10 9.45 6.37
N LEU A 88 13.24 8.23 5.84
CA LEU A 88 14.52 7.72 5.35
C LEU A 88 15.04 8.50 4.14
N GLU A 89 14.17 8.86 3.19
CA GLU A 89 14.56 9.67 2.03
C GLU A 89 15.06 11.06 2.42
N GLU A 90 14.39 11.72 3.36
CA GLU A 90 14.81 13.04 3.83
C GLU A 90 16.09 12.94 4.67
N ALA A 91 16.24 11.88 5.46
CA ALA A 91 17.48 11.57 6.17
C ALA A 91 18.66 11.33 5.21
N LYS A 92 18.43 10.61 4.11
CA LYS A 92 19.44 10.40 3.06
C LYS A 92 19.94 11.73 2.47
N LYS A 93 19.04 12.67 2.21
CA LYS A 93 19.41 14.02 1.73
C LYS A 93 20.21 14.78 2.78
N ALA A 94 19.75 14.76 4.04
CA ALA A 94 20.35 15.48 5.15
C ALA A 94 21.73 14.97 5.57
N TYR A 95 22.00 13.66 5.37
CA TYR A 95 23.25 13.00 5.72
C TYR A 95 24.04 12.51 4.50
N SER A 96 23.86 13.17 3.35
CA SER A 96 24.57 12.83 2.10
C SER A 96 26.10 12.91 2.21
N ASP A 97 26.62 13.58 3.23
CA ASP A 97 28.04 13.68 3.58
C ASP A 97 28.58 12.51 4.43
N VAL A 98 27.73 11.54 4.81
CA VAL A 98 28.10 10.38 5.64
C VAL A 98 27.77 9.07 4.91
N PRO A 99 28.75 8.48 4.18
CA PRO A 99 28.51 7.29 3.36
C PRO A 99 27.90 6.11 4.12
N GLU A 100 28.39 5.82 5.32
CA GLU A 100 27.92 4.72 6.16
C GLU A 100 26.42 4.82 6.49
N VAL A 101 25.95 6.04 6.75
CA VAL A 101 24.53 6.30 7.04
C VAL A 101 23.71 6.21 5.76
N VAL A 102 24.21 6.72 4.64
CA VAL A 102 23.53 6.63 3.34
C VAL A 102 23.36 5.18 2.91
N GLU A 103 24.40 4.36 3.03
CA GLU A 103 24.34 2.93 2.70
C GLU A 103 23.34 2.18 3.60
N ALA A 104 23.36 2.45 4.91
CA ALA A 104 22.40 1.86 5.85
C ALA A 104 20.95 2.27 5.50
N ILE A 105 20.73 3.53 5.15
CA ILE A 105 19.41 4.02 4.72
C ILE A 105 18.98 3.35 3.42
N GLU A 106 19.85 3.25 2.41
CA GLU A 106 19.53 2.61 1.14
C GLU A 106 19.22 1.13 1.30
N ALA A 107 19.96 0.41 2.14
CA ALA A 107 19.68 -0.98 2.46
C ALA A 107 18.28 -1.13 3.08
N ARG A 108 17.92 -0.27 4.04
CA ARG A 108 16.59 -0.32 4.68
C ARG A 108 15.46 0.13 3.76
N LEU A 109 15.68 1.13 2.89
CA LEU A 109 14.72 1.50 1.86
C LEU A 109 14.46 0.31 0.92
N ARG A 110 15.52 -0.34 0.44
CA ARG A 110 15.39 -1.56 -0.38
C ARG A 110 14.69 -2.69 0.35
N GLU A 111 14.89 -2.86 1.65
CA GLU A 111 14.14 -3.87 2.41
C GLU A 111 12.67 -3.49 2.57
N LEU A 112 12.36 -2.21 2.76
CA LEU A 112 10.99 -1.73 2.80
C LEU A 112 10.29 -1.93 1.45
N GLU A 113 10.99 -1.73 0.33
CA GLU A 113 10.51 -1.97 -1.05
C GLU A 113 10.48 -3.45 -1.43
N ALA A 114 11.50 -4.25 -1.11
CA ALA A 114 11.56 -5.67 -1.43
C ALA A 114 10.53 -6.49 -0.65
N HIS A 115 10.14 -6.00 0.53
CA HIS A 115 9.02 -6.54 1.30
C HIS A 115 7.68 -5.86 0.97
N GLU A 116 7.63 -4.90 0.05
CA GLU A 116 6.46 -4.71 -0.81
C GLU A 116 6.33 -5.88 -1.78
N THR A 117 6.23 -7.11 -1.25
CA THR A 117 5.27 -8.03 -1.86
C THR A 117 3.95 -7.27 -1.99
N PRO A 118 3.31 -7.26 -3.17
CA PRO A 118 2.22 -6.35 -3.52
C PRO A 118 1.05 -6.50 -2.54
N LYS A 119 1.08 -5.71 -1.48
CA LYS A 119 0.13 -5.74 -0.36
C LYS A 119 -0.29 -4.34 0.08
N THR A 120 -0.10 -3.34 -0.78
CA THR A 120 -1.22 -2.44 -1.06
C THR A 120 -2.24 -3.30 -1.81
N LYS A 121 -2.97 -4.16 -1.10
CA LYS A 121 -4.15 -4.83 -1.66
C LYS A 121 -5.13 -3.71 -1.96
N SER A 122 -5.04 -3.17 -3.16
CA SER A 122 -6.20 -2.57 -3.79
C SER A 122 -7.39 -3.48 -3.48
N LYS A 123 -8.54 -2.90 -3.15
CA LYS A 123 -9.78 -3.68 -2.98
C LYS A 123 -10.06 -4.54 -4.23
N ALA A 124 -9.55 -4.18 -5.40
CA ALA A 124 -9.58 -5.00 -6.61
C ALA A 124 -8.65 -6.24 -6.53
N ALA A 125 -7.48 -6.17 -5.88
CA ALA A 125 -6.64 -7.33 -5.63
C ALA A 125 -7.25 -8.30 -4.59
N ALA A 126 -7.92 -7.76 -3.57
CA ALA A 126 -8.73 -8.58 -2.66
C ALA A 126 -9.90 -9.23 -3.41
N LEU A 127 -10.57 -8.48 -4.30
CA LEU A 127 -11.63 -8.99 -5.16
C LEU A 127 -11.14 -10.09 -6.11
N TYR A 128 -9.97 -9.92 -6.73
CA TYR A 128 -9.35 -10.93 -7.60
C TYR A 128 -9.19 -12.26 -6.85
N SER A 129 -8.72 -12.23 -5.60
CA SER A 129 -8.57 -13.45 -4.80
C SER A 129 -9.88 -14.18 -4.52
N VAL A 130 -10.99 -13.45 -4.39
CA VAL A 130 -12.34 -14.04 -4.20
C VAL A 130 -12.88 -14.57 -5.53
N LEU A 131 -12.72 -13.81 -6.62
CA LEU A 131 -13.24 -14.18 -7.93
C LEU A 131 -12.46 -15.33 -8.57
N ARG A 132 -11.22 -15.59 -8.15
CA ARG A 132 -10.42 -16.73 -8.62
C ARG A 132 -11.09 -18.08 -8.38
N ASP A 133 -11.95 -18.20 -7.37
CA ASP A 133 -12.73 -19.42 -7.16
C ASP A 133 -13.70 -19.71 -8.32
N LEU A 134 -14.07 -18.70 -9.11
CA LEU A 134 -14.87 -18.88 -10.33
C LEU A 134 -14.10 -19.61 -11.44
N GLU A 135 -12.77 -19.69 -11.37
CA GLU A 135 -11.97 -20.50 -12.30
C GLU A 135 -12.36 -21.99 -12.23
N LYS A 136 -12.80 -22.45 -11.05
CA LYS A 136 -13.32 -23.82 -10.85
C LYS A 136 -14.61 -24.07 -11.64
N LEU A 137 -15.34 -23.01 -12.01
CA LEU A 137 -16.57 -23.06 -12.79
C LEU A 137 -16.33 -22.80 -14.29
N LYS A 138 -15.08 -22.98 -14.77
CA LYS A 138 -14.66 -22.69 -16.16
C LYS A 138 -14.75 -21.21 -16.54
N ALA A 139 -14.68 -20.30 -15.57
CA ALA A 139 -14.45 -18.89 -15.87
C ALA A 139 -12.94 -18.61 -15.97
N LYS A 140 -12.55 -17.64 -16.80
CA LYS A 140 -11.22 -17.07 -16.86
C LYS A 140 -11.23 -15.76 -16.09
N VAL A 141 -10.35 -15.60 -15.10
CA VAL A 141 -10.28 -14.38 -14.28
C VAL A 141 -8.93 -13.71 -14.48
N GLU A 142 -8.95 -12.48 -14.94
CA GLU A 142 -7.77 -11.67 -15.23
C GLU A 142 -7.79 -10.41 -14.36
N PHE A 143 -6.63 -10.03 -13.83
CA PHE A 143 -6.45 -8.79 -13.09
C PHE A 143 -5.62 -7.83 -13.91
N ASP A 144 -6.17 -6.65 -14.18
CA ASP A 144 -5.48 -5.54 -14.82
C ASP A 144 -4.95 -4.61 -13.72
N GLU A 145 -3.64 -4.68 -13.49
CA GLU A 145 -2.94 -3.88 -12.48
C GLU A 145 -2.93 -2.39 -12.82
N GLU A 146 -2.87 -2.02 -14.11
CA GLU A 146 -2.82 -0.62 -14.55
C GLU A 146 -4.15 0.09 -14.33
N LYS A 147 -5.26 -0.60 -14.62
CA LYS A 147 -6.62 -0.06 -14.46
C LYS A 147 -7.26 -0.40 -13.12
N ASN A 148 -6.59 -1.23 -12.33
CA ASN A 148 -7.09 -1.71 -11.05
C ASN A 148 -8.48 -2.40 -11.18
N THR A 149 -8.64 -3.21 -12.22
CA THR A 149 -9.92 -3.87 -12.56
C THR A 149 -9.76 -5.39 -12.63
N VAL A 150 -10.81 -6.11 -12.23
CA VAL A 150 -10.88 -7.57 -12.40
C VAL A 150 -11.83 -7.89 -13.54
N GLN A 151 -11.36 -8.63 -14.53
CA GLN A 151 -12.17 -9.13 -15.63
C GLN A 151 -12.45 -10.63 -15.45
N VAL A 152 -13.70 -11.01 -15.61
CA VAL A 152 -14.19 -12.39 -15.56
C VAL A 152 -14.82 -12.72 -16.90
N THR A 153 -14.31 -13.73 -17.58
CA THR A 153 -14.85 -14.22 -18.85
C THR A 153 -15.31 -15.66 -18.67
N ALA A 154 -16.57 -15.97 -18.95
CA ALA A 154 -17.12 -17.31 -18.83
C ALA A 154 -17.89 -17.71 -20.11
N LEU A 155 -18.28 -18.99 -20.20
CA LEU A 155 -19.09 -19.53 -21.29
C LEU A 155 -18.46 -19.27 -22.68
N ASP A 156 -17.16 -19.53 -22.82
CA ASP A 156 -16.39 -19.32 -24.07
C ASP A 156 -16.49 -17.89 -24.62
N GLY A 157 -16.54 -16.89 -23.74
CA GLY A 157 -16.61 -15.47 -24.12
C GLY A 157 -18.03 -14.90 -24.22
N LYS A 158 -19.06 -15.73 -24.05
CA LYS A 158 -20.47 -15.30 -24.07
C LYS A 158 -20.86 -14.50 -22.83
N PHE A 159 -20.11 -14.63 -21.74
CA PHE A 159 -20.27 -13.80 -20.56
C PHE A 159 -18.97 -13.09 -20.24
N THR A 160 -19.00 -11.77 -20.16
CA THR A 160 -17.88 -10.94 -19.70
C THR A 160 -18.36 -10.02 -18.59
N ALA A 161 -17.62 -9.97 -17.50
CA ALA A 161 -17.87 -9.07 -16.39
C ALA A 161 -16.57 -8.36 -16.00
N THR A 162 -16.63 -7.05 -15.84
CA THR A 162 -15.53 -6.23 -15.36
C THR A 162 -15.96 -5.59 -14.07
N VAL A 163 -15.15 -5.76 -13.03
CA VAL A 163 -15.38 -5.13 -11.74
C VAL A 163 -14.28 -4.12 -11.48
N SER A 164 -14.68 -2.89 -11.22
CA SER A 164 -13.81 -1.84 -10.72
C SER A 164 -14.24 -1.43 -9.31
N TYR A 165 -13.32 -0.86 -8.56
CA TYR A 165 -13.61 -0.26 -7.26
C TYR A 165 -13.47 1.26 -7.39
N ASP A 166 -14.55 1.99 -7.15
CA ASP A 166 -14.54 3.44 -7.13
C ASP A 166 -14.24 3.94 -5.71
N GLU A 167 -13.06 4.53 -5.55
CA GLU A 167 -12.61 5.06 -4.26
C GLU A 167 -13.44 6.25 -3.78
N LYS A 168 -14.02 7.05 -4.70
CA LYS A 168 -14.79 8.25 -4.36
C LYS A 168 -16.14 7.91 -3.76
N SER A 169 -16.80 6.90 -4.30
CA SER A 169 -18.10 6.42 -3.82
C SER A 169 -17.98 5.24 -2.85
N ASN A 170 -16.76 4.72 -2.61
CA ASN A 170 -16.50 3.54 -1.80
C ASN A 170 -17.36 2.33 -2.22
N ALA A 171 -17.57 2.17 -3.54
CA ALA A 171 -18.47 1.18 -4.13
C ALA A 171 -17.75 0.30 -5.17
N PHE A 172 -18.21 -0.93 -5.32
CA PHE A 172 -17.80 -1.81 -6.43
C PHE A 172 -18.74 -1.58 -7.61
N ILE A 173 -18.17 -1.27 -8.77
CA ILE A 173 -18.92 -1.12 -10.01
C ILE A 173 -18.71 -2.39 -10.82
N LEU A 174 -19.80 -3.16 -10.97
CA LEU A 174 -19.84 -4.35 -11.80
C LEU A 174 -20.50 -3.99 -13.15
N THR A 175 -19.72 -4.07 -14.21
CA THR A 175 -20.23 -3.97 -15.59
C THR A 175 -20.18 -5.35 -16.20
N TYR A 176 -21.29 -5.85 -16.75
CA TYR A 176 -21.30 -7.16 -17.39
C TYR A 176 -22.02 -7.13 -18.74
N ARG A 177 -21.65 -8.06 -19.61
CA ARG A 177 -22.25 -8.33 -20.90
C ARG A 177 -22.46 -9.84 -21.03
N ALA A 178 -23.69 -10.22 -21.37
CA ALA A 178 -24.06 -11.60 -21.64
C ALA A 178 -24.65 -11.68 -23.05
N GLU A 179 -24.19 -12.64 -23.84
CA GLU A 179 -24.70 -12.94 -25.17
C GLU A 179 -25.24 -14.37 -25.19
N GLY A 180 -26.42 -14.55 -25.76
CA GLY A 180 -27.07 -15.84 -25.83
C GLY A 180 -28.13 -15.90 -26.91
N THR A 181 -28.43 -17.12 -27.35
CA THR A 181 -29.50 -17.42 -28.30
C THR A 181 -30.40 -18.46 -27.65
N ALA A 182 -31.70 -18.22 -27.68
CA ALA A 182 -32.71 -19.15 -27.20
C ALA A 182 -33.70 -19.43 -28.33
N GLU A 183 -33.96 -20.70 -28.61
CA GLU A 183 -35.04 -21.11 -29.49
C GLU A 183 -36.32 -21.21 -28.66
N LEU A 184 -37.33 -20.43 -29.04
CA LEU A 184 -38.61 -20.35 -28.33
C LEU A 184 -39.73 -20.71 -29.32
N SER A 185 -40.63 -21.58 -28.90
CA SER A 185 -41.59 -22.24 -29.79
C SER A 185 -42.91 -21.47 -29.91
N SER A 186 -43.14 -20.46 -29.07
CA SER A 186 -44.35 -19.64 -29.09
C SER A 186 -44.10 -18.18 -28.68
N PRO A 187 -44.94 -17.23 -29.14
CA PRO A 187 -44.88 -15.84 -28.69
C PRO A 187 -45.05 -15.67 -27.17
N SER A 188 -45.82 -16.55 -26.53
CA SER A 188 -46.00 -16.56 -25.08
C SER A 188 -44.70 -16.90 -24.34
N GLU A 189 -43.94 -17.87 -24.85
CA GLU A 189 -42.61 -18.20 -24.32
C GLU A 189 -41.62 -17.04 -24.48
N VAL A 190 -41.65 -16.34 -25.61
CA VAL A 190 -40.83 -15.13 -25.84
C VAL A 190 -41.13 -14.07 -24.79
N GLN A 191 -42.41 -13.78 -24.54
CA GLN A 191 -42.82 -12.79 -23.55
C GLN A 191 -42.38 -13.18 -22.13
N GLU A 192 -42.57 -14.45 -21.75
CA GLU A 192 -42.20 -14.93 -20.42
C GLU A 192 -40.67 -14.91 -20.23
N TYR A 193 -39.92 -15.29 -21.26
CA TYR A 193 -38.46 -15.28 -21.26
C TYR A 193 -37.90 -13.85 -21.12
N LEU A 194 -38.44 -12.89 -21.88
CA LEU A 194 -38.04 -11.48 -21.79
C LEU A 194 -38.39 -10.87 -20.43
N LYS A 195 -39.57 -11.18 -19.86
CA LYS A 195 -39.94 -10.74 -18.51
C LYS A 195 -38.96 -11.24 -17.45
N LYS A 196 -38.58 -12.51 -17.51
CA LYS A 196 -37.58 -13.11 -16.60
C LYS A 196 -36.24 -12.41 -16.72
N MET A 197 -35.75 -12.18 -17.95
CA MET A 197 -34.49 -11.45 -18.16
C MET A 197 -34.53 -10.03 -17.60
N LEU A 198 -35.56 -9.25 -17.93
CA LEU A 198 -35.70 -7.88 -17.44
C LEU A 198 -35.76 -7.81 -15.90
N SER A 199 -36.48 -8.74 -15.27
CA SER A 199 -36.55 -8.81 -13.80
C SER A 199 -35.22 -9.18 -13.14
N THR A 200 -34.34 -9.88 -13.85
CA THR A 200 -33.01 -10.27 -13.36
C THR A 200 -32.00 -9.13 -13.54
N LEU A 201 -32.17 -8.29 -14.56
CA LEU A 201 -31.27 -7.17 -14.89
C LEU A 201 -31.58 -5.90 -14.07
N GLN A 202 -32.84 -5.65 -13.71
CA GLN A 202 -33.27 -4.51 -12.89
C GLN A 202 -33.00 -4.72 -11.38
N GLY A 203 -31.78 -5.12 -11.01
CA GLY A 203 -31.41 -5.41 -9.61
C GLY A 203 -32.04 -4.44 -8.60
N LYS A 204 -32.55 -5.00 -7.49
CA LYS A 204 -33.21 -4.30 -6.37
C LYS A 204 -32.52 -3.01 -5.96
#